data_AF-A0A9K3NDB8-F1
#
_entry.id   AF-A0A9K3NDB8-F1
#
_cell.length_a   1.000
_cell.length_b   1.000
_cell.length_c   1.000
_cell.angle_alpha   90.00
_cell.angle_beta   90.00
_cell.angle_gamma   90.00
#
_symmetry.space_group_name_H-M   'P 1'
#
loop_
_entity.id
_entity.type
_entity.pdbx_description
1 polymer ?
#
loop_
_entity_poly.entity_id
_entity_poly.type
_entity_poly.pdbx_seq_one_letter_code
_entity_poly.pdbx_strand_id
1 'polypeptide(L)' 'MADETYKFGPYTIYQKESFYSTDLSYAFVNLRPVLPGFPYYQI' A
#
# COMPACT_ATOMS: atom_id res chain seq x y z
N MET A 1 -13.73 12.54 11.62
CA MET A 1 -12.31 12.24 11.36
C MET A 1 -12.08 12.57 9.90
N ALA A 2 -11.24 13.56 9.59
CA ALA A 2 -10.91 13.85 8.21
C ALA A 2 -10.15 12.63 7.66
N ASP A 3 -10.56 12.13 6.50
CA ASP A 3 -9.93 10.95 5.89
C ASP A 3 -8.44 11.26 5.64
N GLU A 4 -7.54 10.50 6.25
CA GLU A 4 -6.11 10.72 6.08
C GLU A 4 -5.72 10.28 4.67
N THR A 5 -5.09 11.19 3.91
CA THR A 5 -4.71 10.95 2.52
C THR A 5 -3.20 11.02 2.35
N TYR A 6 -2.63 10.01 1.69
CA TYR A 6 -1.22 9.93 1.34
C TYR A 6 -1.00 10.26 -0.14
N LYS A 7 0.16 10.81 -0.49
CA LYS A 7 0.53 11.10 -1.88
C LYS A 7 1.49 10.07 -2.43
N PHE A 8 1.13 9.45 -3.56
CA PHE A 8 1.98 8.59 -4.34
C PHE A 8 2.17 9.20 -5.75
N GLY A 9 3.12 10.13 -5.85
CA GLY A 9 3.33 10.93 -7.06
C GLY A 9 2.09 11.79 -7.37
N PRO A 10 1.52 11.72 -8.59
CA PRO A 10 0.31 12.45 -8.95
C PRO A 10 -0.97 11.81 -8.38
N TYR A 11 -0.89 10.61 -7.81
CA TYR A 11 -2.04 9.88 -7.26
C TYR A 11 -2.20 10.13 -5.76
N THR A 12 -3.44 10.21 -5.31
CA THR A 12 -3.80 10.28 -3.88
C THR A 12 -4.27 8.90 -3.45
N ILE A 13 -3.70 8.39 -2.37
CA ILE A 13 -4.05 7.11 -1.76
C ILE A 13 -4.80 7.42 -0.47
N TYR A 14 -5.96 6.82 -0.29
CA TYR A 14 -6.74 6.97 0.93
C TYR A 14 -6.23 6.00 1.99
N GLN A 15 -6.26 6.37 3.27
CA GLN A 15 -5.83 5.50 4.36
C GLN A 15 -6.56 4.15 4.36
N LYS A 16 -7.84 4.12 3.95
CA LYS A 16 -8.61 2.87 3.75
C LYS A 16 -8.01 1.90 2.72
N GLU A 17 -7.18 2.38 1.81
CA GLU A 17 -6.49 1.60 0.77
C GLU A 17 -5.09 1.15 1.22
N SER A 18 -4.58 1.75 2.31
CA SER A 18 -3.37 1.31 2.99
C SER A 18 -3.70 0.25 4.04
N PHE A 19 -2.90 -0.80 4.12
CA PHE A 19 -3.08 -1.86 5.12
C PHE A 19 -2.15 -1.68 6.33
N TYR A 20 -1.16 -0.79 6.23
CA TYR A 20 -0.25 -0.47 7.31
C TYR A 20 0.24 0.97 7.18
N SER A 21 0.33 1.68 8.29
CA SER A 21 0.85 3.05 8.33
C SER A 21 1.57 3.30 9.65
N THR A 22 2.59 4.15 9.58
CA THR A 22 3.34 4.72 10.70
C THR A 22 3.38 6.23 10.51
N ASP A 23 3.92 6.97 11.48
CA ASP A 23 3.99 8.44 11.43
C ASP A 23 4.75 8.98 10.20
N LEU A 24 5.66 8.18 9.63
CA LEU A 24 6.55 8.60 8.54
C LEU A 24 6.43 7.73 7.28
N SER A 25 5.64 6.66 7.29
CA SER A 25 5.60 5.70 6.18
C SER A 25 4.25 4.99 6.09
N TYR A 26 3.88 4.54 4.89
CA TYR A 26 2.63 3.83 4.66
C TYR A 26 2.83 2.72 3.62
N ALA A 27 2.02 1.66 3.70
CA ALA A 27 2.04 0.52 2.80
C ALA A 27 0.63 0.21 2.28
N PHE A 28 0.54 -0.06 0.98
CA PHE A 28 -0.71 -0.32 0.26
C PHE A 28 -0.50 -1.42 -0.79
N VAL A 29 -1.58 -2.05 -1.24
CA VAL A 29 -1.51 -3.13 -2.22
C VAL A 29 -1.34 -2.58 -3.63
N ASN A 30 -0.46 -3.20 -4.42
CA ASN A 30 -0.37 -2.88 -5.83
C ASN A 30 -1.52 -3.55 -6.60
N LEU A 31 -2.30 -2.77 -7.35
CA LEU A 31 -3.41 -3.26 -8.18
C LEU A 31 -2.93 -4.05 -9.41
N ARG A 32 -1.67 -3.87 -9.84
CA ARG A 32 -1.06 -4.60 -10.96
C ARG A 32 0.24 -5.27 -10.50
N PRO A 33 0.16 -6.34 -9.70
CA PRO A 33 1.35 -7.06 -9.26
C PRO A 33 2.00 -7.79 -10.45
N VAL A 34 3.30 -7.59 -10.65
CA VAL A 34 4.07 -8.30 -11.69
C VAL A 34 4.27 -9.77 -11.33
N LEU A 35 4.35 -10.07 -10.03
CA LEU A 35 4.38 -11.40 -9.45
C LEU A 35 3.53 -11.40 -8.16
N PRO A 36 2.85 -12.51 -7.82
CA PRO A 36 2.13 -12.63 -6.56
C PRO A 36 3.09 -12.49 -5.38
N GLY A 37 2.65 -11.82 -4.32
CA GLY A 37 3.47 -11.44 -3.15
C GLY A 37 3.82 -12.57 -2.19
N PHE A 38 3.89 -13.83 -2.65
CA PHE A 38 4.24 -14.99 -1.82
C PHE A 38 5.30 -15.87 -2.52
N PRO A 39 6.25 -16.42 -1.76
CA PRO A 39 7.51 -16.92 -2.30
C PRO A 39 7.30 -18.26 -3.00
N TYR A 40 7.80 -18.35 -4.23
CA TYR A 40 8.32 -19.60 -4.76
C TYR A 40 9.54 -19.99 -3.91
N TYR A 41 9.35 -20.65 -2.77
CA TYR A 41 10.32 -21.57 -2.12
C TYR A 41 9.58 -22.26 -0.96
N GLN A 42 8.89 -23.35 -1.28
CA GLN A 42 8.52 -24.39 -0.34
C GLN A 42 9.32 -25.63 -0.74
N ILE A 43 10.29 -25.99 0.13
CA ILE A 43 11.04 -27.26 0.25
C ILE A 43 11.17 -28.16 -1.00
#